data_AF-A0A2M7Y4H1-F1
#
_entry.id   AF-A0A2M7Y4H1-F1
#
_cell.length_a   1.000
_cell.length_b   1.000
_cell.length_c   1.000
_cell.angle_alpha   90.00
_cell.angle_beta   90.00
_cell.angle_gamma   90.00
#
_symmetry.space_group_name_H-M   'P 1'
#
loop_
_entity.id
_entity.type
_entity.pdbx_description
1 polymer ?
#
loop_
_entity_poly.entity_id
_entity_poly.type
_entity_poly.pdbx_seq_one_letter_code
_entity_poly.pdbx_strand_id
1 'polypeptide(L)'
;MRTDPGTRGFLIAAAVLLAAGPFLPKWLSYIATISLGYALVVAGVVLLMRAGLVSFGQGLYFCLGGYAVGAAGKYWNLGDAFVLLAAAVAVSVAVAALLGLLLARYREIFFAMFTMAFSMILYGLLSKSQALGSTDGFNVSHATFLGYAPVALQGWLYAAAVVLSMAVAIALQRYLRSGMGYAGDAIRENEIRVEYLGISVYRVVYLKYLVAAGLGGLGGGLAALASGHVGPDMAYWTTSGEFVFVALLGGTQHIAAAFAASFLFELIKTYAFELSPYTWQMMLGVVLLAIILFLPSGLWSLVARGREALR
;
A
#
# COMPACT_ATOMS: atom_id res chain seq x y z
N MET A 1 -30.06 -4.07 3.45
CA MET A 1 -28.68 -3.70 3.82
C MET A 1 -28.51 -2.19 3.73
N ARG A 2 -28.51 -1.45 4.85
CA ARG A 2 -28.21 -0.01 4.83
C ARG A 2 -26.73 0.15 4.52
N THR A 3 -26.41 0.79 3.39
CA THR A 3 -25.03 1.14 3.05
C THR A 3 -24.53 2.20 4.02
N ASP A 4 -23.50 1.87 4.78
CA ASP A 4 -22.85 2.79 5.71
C ASP A 4 -22.38 4.07 4.98
N PRO A 5 -22.38 5.24 5.65
CA PRO A 5 -21.98 6.52 5.03
C PRO A 5 -20.57 6.47 4.42
N GLY A 6 -19.67 5.68 5.03
CA GLY A 6 -18.31 5.48 4.53
C GLY A 6 -18.24 4.69 3.23
N THR A 7 -19.01 3.59 3.13
CA THR A 7 -19.09 2.78 1.90
C THR A 7 -19.67 3.59 0.76
N ARG A 8 -20.69 4.43 1.03
CA ARG A 8 -21.25 5.34 0.02
C ARG A 8 -20.18 6.32 -0.50
N GLY A 9 -19.36 6.88 0.38
CA GLY A 9 -18.26 7.76 0.00
C GLY A 9 -17.28 7.10 -0.97
N PHE A 10 -16.86 5.85 -0.70
CA PHE A 10 -15.97 5.12 -1.59
C PHE A 10 -16.62 4.76 -2.94
N LEU A 11 -17.90 4.40 -2.95
CA LEU A 11 -18.62 4.11 -4.19
C LEU A 11 -18.78 5.37 -5.06
N ILE A 12 -19.07 6.52 -4.45
CA ILE A 12 -19.14 7.81 -5.16
C ILE A 12 -17.75 8.17 -5.69
N ALA A 13 -16.69 8.03 -4.88
CA ALA A 13 -15.32 8.29 -5.32
C ALA A 13 -14.93 7.38 -6.50
N ALA A 14 -15.26 6.08 -6.43
CA ALA A 14 -15.03 5.15 -7.52
C ALA A 14 -15.75 5.58 -8.81
N ALA A 15 -17.03 5.94 -8.71
CA ALA A 15 -17.82 6.40 -9.86
C ALA A 15 -17.24 7.67 -10.48
N VAL A 16 -16.84 8.64 -9.65
CA VAL A 16 -16.23 9.90 -10.10
C VAL A 16 -14.89 9.66 -10.78
N LEU A 17 -14.02 8.83 -10.19
CA LEU A 17 -12.71 8.52 -10.76
C LEU A 17 -12.83 7.74 -12.08
N LEU A 18 -13.74 6.77 -12.16
CA LEU A 18 -14.00 6.04 -13.41
C LEU A 18 -14.59 6.95 -14.50
N ALA A 19 -15.52 7.84 -14.13
CA ALA A 19 -16.09 8.80 -15.08
C ALA A 19 -15.08 9.86 -15.54
N ALA A 20 -14.14 10.25 -14.67
CA ALA A 20 -13.07 11.18 -15.00
C ALA A 20 -11.98 10.55 -15.87
N GLY A 21 -11.72 9.24 -15.73
CA GLY A 21 -10.67 8.50 -16.42
C GLY A 21 -10.47 8.85 -17.91
N PRO A 22 -11.53 8.80 -18.75
CA PRO A 22 -11.43 9.12 -20.18
C PRO A 22 -11.01 10.57 -20.49
N PHE A 23 -11.24 11.51 -19.56
CA PHE A 23 -10.95 12.93 -19.73
C PHE A 23 -9.61 13.34 -19.12
N LEU A 24 -8.97 12.46 -18.33
CA LEU A 24 -7.71 12.77 -17.68
C LEU A 24 -6.54 12.66 -18.66
N PRO A 25 -5.55 13.58 -18.59
CA PRO A 25 -4.34 13.44 -19.36
C PRO A 25 -3.55 12.20 -18.90
N LYS A 26 -2.82 11.56 -19.83
CA LYS A 26 -2.13 10.28 -19.57
C LYS A 26 -1.20 10.32 -18.36
N TRP A 27 -0.43 11.39 -18.19
CA TRP A 27 0.48 11.56 -17.04
C TRP A 27 -0.27 11.55 -15.70
N LEU A 28 -1.46 12.16 -15.65
CA LEU A 28 -2.27 12.19 -14.43
C LEU A 28 -2.93 10.84 -14.15
N SER A 29 -3.35 10.11 -15.20
CA SER A 29 -3.86 8.73 -15.04
C SER A 29 -2.77 7.77 -14.54
N TYR A 30 -1.51 7.97 -14.94
CA TYR A 30 -0.35 7.24 -14.42
C TYR A 30 -0.11 7.51 -12.94
N ILE A 31 0.01 8.79 -12.56
CA ILE A 31 0.17 9.21 -11.15
C ILE A 31 -0.97 8.66 -10.30
N ALA A 32 -2.21 8.76 -10.79
CA ALA A 32 -3.36 8.23 -10.07
C ALA A 32 -3.25 6.71 -9.90
N THR A 33 -2.84 5.96 -10.92
CA THR A 33 -2.66 4.50 -10.83
C THR A 33 -1.58 4.13 -9.79
N ILE A 34 -0.42 4.77 -9.83
CA ILE A 34 0.66 4.53 -8.84
C ILE A 34 0.19 4.91 -7.44
N SER A 35 -0.44 6.06 -7.28
CA SER A 35 -0.93 6.51 -5.98
C SER A 35 -1.95 5.56 -5.36
N LEU A 36 -2.81 4.92 -6.18
CA LEU A 36 -3.73 3.88 -5.73
C LEU A 36 -2.99 2.62 -5.30
N GLY A 37 -1.94 2.22 -6.02
CA GLY A 37 -1.05 1.14 -5.60
C GLY A 37 -0.40 1.43 -4.24
N TYR A 38 0.19 2.61 -4.07
CA TYR A 38 0.78 3.09 -2.82
C TYR A 38 -0.27 3.16 -1.70
N ALA A 39 -1.48 3.63 -1.99
CA ALA A 39 -2.57 3.71 -1.02
C ALA A 39 -2.93 2.35 -0.43
N LEU A 40 -2.88 1.28 -1.22
CA LEU A 40 -3.11 -0.09 -0.72
C LEU A 40 -2.02 -0.50 0.27
N VAL A 41 -0.75 -0.26 -0.07
CA VAL A 41 0.38 -0.55 0.83
C VAL A 41 0.26 0.24 2.13
N VAL A 42 -0.02 1.54 2.02
CA VAL A 42 -0.20 2.45 3.16
C VAL A 42 -1.41 2.03 4.01
N ALA A 43 -2.50 1.56 3.41
CA ALA A 43 -3.62 1.01 4.17
C ALA A 43 -3.21 -0.23 4.99
N GLY A 44 -2.30 -1.06 4.47
CA GLY A 44 -1.67 -2.15 5.22
C GLY A 44 -0.80 -1.65 6.37
N VAL A 45 -0.02 -0.59 6.17
CA VAL A 45 0.74 0.08 7.26
C VAL A 45 -0.20 0.59 8.35
N VAL A 46 -1.26 1.31 7.97
CA VAL A 46 -2.25 1.87 8.91
C VAL A 46 -2.92 0.75 9.72
N LEU A 47 -3.23 -0.40 9.09
CA LEU A 47 -3.80 -1.55 9.77
C LEU A 47 -2.90 -2.07 10.91
N LEU A 48 -1.58 -2.10 10.68
CA LEU A 48 -0.58 -2.49 11.67
C LEU A 48 -0.39 -1.41 12.74
N MET A 49 -0.36 -0.13 12.35
CA MET A 49 -0.22 0.99 13.29
C MET A 49 -1.38 1.07 14.28
N ARG A 50 -2.60 0.67 13.87
CA ARG A 50 -3.73 0.53 14.80
C ARG A 50 -3.51 -0.53 15.87
N ALA A 51 -2.69 -1.54 15.60
CA ALA A 51 -2.25 -2.55 16.56
C ALA A 51 -0.98 -2.16 17.34
N GLY A 52 -0.49 -0.92 17.22
CA GLY A 52 0.76 -0.47 17.85
C GLY A 52 2.02 -0.92 17.10
N LEU A 53 1.89 -1.36 15.85
CA LEU A 53 3.01 -1.90 15.08
C LEU A 53 3.34 -1.01 13.89
N VAL A 54 4.57 -0.50 13.86
CA VAL A 54 5.09 0.23 12.69
C VAL A 54 5.97 -0.74 11.89
N SER A 55 5.61 -1.00 10.63
CA SER A 55 6.37 -1.88 9.77
C SER A 55 7.23 -1.10 8.77
N PHE A 56 8.55 -1.23 8.91
CA PHE A 56 9.52 -0.78 7.89
C PHE A 56 9.87 -1.89 6.89
N GLY A 57 9.02 -2.92 6.79
CA GLY A 57 9.18 -4.02 5.84
C GLY A 57 8.08 -4.13 4.80
N GLN A 58 7.16 -3.16 4.67
CA GLN A 58 6.14 -3.24 3.61
C GLN A 58 6.75 -3.17 2.19
N GLY A 59 7.94 -2.57 2.05
CA GLY A 59 8.76 -2.65 0.84
C GLY A 59 9.09 -4.07 0.41
N LEU A 60 9.24 -5.02 1.35
CA LEU A 60 9.39 -6.45 1.06
C LEU A 60 8.21 -6.94 0.21
N TYR A 61 6.99 -6.69 0.67
CA TYR A 61 5.77 -7.18 0.03
C TYR A 61 5.43 -6.42 -1.24
N PHE A 62 5.72 -5.13 -1.27
CA PHE A 62 5.63 -4.31 -2.47
C PHE A 62 6.57 -4.82 -3.57
N CYS A 63 7.82 -5.11 -3.23
CA CYS A 63 8.79 -5.68 -4.16
C CYS A 63 8.41 -7.10 -4.59
N LEU A 64 8.04 -7.98 -3.66
CA LEU A 64 7.58 -9.34 -3.98
C LEU A 64 6.37 -9.33 -4.92
N GLY A 65 5.42 -8.43 -4.71
CA GLY A 65 4.26 -8.28 -5.59
C GLY A 65 4.66 -7.86 -7.00
N GLY A 66 5.53 -6.85 -7.13
CA GLY A 66 6.05 -6.42 -8.42
C GLY A 66 6.84 -7.53 -9.13
N TYR A 67 7.79 -8.16 -8.44
CA TYR A 67 8.59 -9.25 -9.00
C TYR A 67 7.75 -10.48 -9.34
N ALA A 68 6.69 -10.78 -8.58
CA ALA A 68 5.77 -11.86 -8.92
C ALA A 68 5.05 -11.58 -10.25
N VAL A 69 4.54 -10.36 -10.45
CA VAL A 69 3.95 -9.94 -11.74
C VAL A 69 4.98 -10.05 -12.86
N GLY A 70 6.16 -9.47 -12.66
CA GLY A 70 7.21 -9.47 -13.68
C GLY A 70 7.67 -10.88 -14.04
N ALA A 71 7.97 -11.72 -13.05
CA ALA A 71 8.45 -13.08 -13.26
C ALA A 71 7.37 -13.97 -13.87
N ALA A 72 6.11 -13.84 -13.44
CA ALA A 72 4.99 -14.59 -14.02
C ALA A 72 4.76 -14.23 -15.50
N GLY A 73 4.87 -12.94 -15.86
CA GLY A 73 4.84 -12.51 -17.26
C GLY A 73 6.02 -13.03 -18.07
N LYS A 74 7.25 -12.88 -17.54
CA LYS A 74 8.49 -13.22 -18.25
C LYS A 74 8.71 -14.73 -18.44
N TYR A 75 8.46 -15.55 -17.40
CA TYR A 75 8.81 -16.97 -17.41
C TYR A 75 7.63 -17.89 -17.71
N TRP A 76 6.43 -17.53 -17.26
CA TRP A 76 5.22 -18.34 -17.47
C TRP A 76 4.33 -17.81 -18.59
N ASN A 77 4.74 -16.71 -19.24
CA ASN A 77 4.01 -16.07 -20.34
C ASN A 77 2.54 -15.76 -19.97
N LEU A 78 2.31 -15.46 -18.68
CA LEU A 78 1.00 -15.08 -18.16
C LEU A 78 0.74 -13.62 -18.52
N GLY A 79 -0.22 -13.39 -19.42
CA GLY A 79 -0.58 -12.03 -19.84
C GLY A 79 -1.65 -11.37 -18.97
N ASP A 80 -2.55 -12.14 -18.35
CA ASP A 80 -3.75 -11.57 -17.73
C ASP A 80 -3.45 -10.78 -16.45
N ALA A 81 -3.77 -9.49 -16.45
CA ALA A 81 -3.58 -8.58 -15.33
C ALA A 81 -4.18 -9.12 -14.01
N PHE A 82 -5.36 -9.72 -14.04
CA PHE A 82 -6.01 -10.21 -12.81
C PHE A 82 -5.30 -11.43 -12.25
N VAL A 83 -4.82 -12.32 -13.12
CA VAL A 83 -4.04 -13.49 -12.73
C VAL A 83 -2.69 -13.07 -12.16
N LEU A 84 -2.03 -12.10 -12.80
CA LEU A 84 -0.76 -11.53 -12.33
C LEU A 84 -0.92 -10.87 -10.94
N LEU A 85 -1.97 -10.08 -10.73
CA LEU A 85 -2.25 -9.47 -9.43
C LEU A 85 -2.62 -10.50 -8.36
N ALA A 86 -3.36 -11.55 -8.72
CA ALA A 86 -3.65 -12.65 -7.81
C ALA A 86 -2.37 -13.41 -7.40
N ALA A 87 -1.46 -13.65 -8.34
CA ALA A 87 -0.15 -14.23 -8.07
C ALA A 87 0.69 -13.34 -7.15
N ALA A 88 0.68 -12.02 -7.37
CA ALA A 88 1.36 -11.05 -6.52
C ALA A 88 0.88 -11.11 -5.07
N VAL A 89 -0.44 -11.14 -4.86
CA VAL A 89 -1.02 -11.31 -3.51
C VAL A 89 -0.66 -12.66 -2.92
N ALA A 90 -0.76 -13.74 -3.70
CA ALA A 90 -0.50 -15.09 -3.23
C ALA A 90 0.96 -15.26 -2.76
N VAL A 91 1.94 -14.77 -3.53
CA VAL A 91 3.36 -14.82 -3.16
C VAL A 91 3.62 -14.00 -1.89
N SER A 92 3.11 -12.76 -1.83
CA SER A 92 3.30 -11.90 -0.65
C SER A 92 2.66 -12.49 0.60
N VAL A 93 1.45 -13.05 0.52
CA VAL A 93 0.78 -13.72 1.64
C VAL A 93 1.50 -15.00 2.04
N ALA A 94 2.02 -15.79 1.09
CA ALA A 94 2.78 -17.00 1.40
C ALA A 94 4.07 -16.68 2.18
N VAL A 95 4.83 -15.68 1.73
CA VAL A 95 6.03 -15.24 2.46
C VAL A 95 5.64 -14.64 3.82
N ALA A 96 4.55 -13.87 3.89
CA ALA A 96 4.05 -13.34 5.16
C ALA A 96 3.54 -14.41 6.12
N ALA A 97 3.01 -15.52 5.63
CA ALA A 97 2.62 -16.63 6.46
C ALA A 97 3.83 -17.25 7.14
N LEU A 98 4.95 -17.40 6.44
CA LEU A 98 6.19 -17.90 7.03
C LEU A 98 6.79 -16.89 8.01
N LEU A 99 7.01 -15.64 7.56
CA LEU A 99 7.64 -14.61 8.39
C LEU A 99 6.75 -14.19 9.57
N GLY A 100 5.44 -14.21 9.40
CA GLY A 100 4.46 -13.86 10.41
C GLY A 100 4.50 -14.77 11.64
N LEU A 101 4.89 -16.05 11.47
CA LEU A 101 5.03 -16.98 12.59
C LEU A 101 6.08 -16.52 13.62
N LEU A 102 7.09 -15.80 13.12
CA LEU A 102 8.13 -15.18 13.94
C LEU A 102 7.71 -13.77 14.35
N LEU A 103 7.32 -12.94 13.38
CA LEU A 103 7.11 -11.51 13.57
C LEU A 103 5.94 -11.18 14.50
N ALA A 104 4.91 -12.03 14.55
CA ALA A 104 3.75 -11.81 15.43
C ALA A 104 4.10 -11.88 16.93
N ARG A 105 5.33 -12.26 17.29
CA ARG A 105 5.84 -12.29 18.68
C ARG A 105 6.55 -11.00 19.11
N TYR A 106 6.93 -10.15 18.15
CA TYR A 106 7.69 -8.93 18.43
C TYR A 106 6.80 -7.70 18.39
N ARG A 107 7.24 -6.65 19.10
CA ARG A 107 6.51 -5.38 19.26
C ARG A 107 7.39 -4.17 18.97
N GLU A 108 6.73 -3.06 18.71
CA GLU A 108 7.34 -1.73 18.62
C GLU A 108 8.59 -1.72 17.72
N ILE A 109 9.72 -1.23 18.24
CA ILE A 109 10.98 -1.07 17.54
C ILE A 109 11.53 -2.42 17.07
N PHE A 110 11.36 -3.51 17.84
CA PHE A 110 11.83 -4.83 17.40
C PHE A 110 11.06 -5.32 16.17
N PHE A 111 9.75 -5.13 16.15
CA PHE A 111 8.94 -5.46 14.96
C PHE A 111 9.38 -4.65 13.73
N ALA A 112 9.63 -3.35 13.91
CA ALA A 112 10.16 -2.48 12.87
C ALA A 112 11.53 -2.96 12.34
N MET A 113 12.48 -3.26 13.23
CA MET A 113 13.82 -3.71 12.87
C MET A 113 13.81 -5.05 12.15
N PHE A 114 13.03 -6.04 12.63
CA PHE A 114 12.95 -7.34 11.95
C PHE A 114 12.30 -7.24 10.58
N THR A 115 11.20 -6.47 10.45
CA THR A 115 10.54 -6.29 9.16
C THR A 115 11.43 -5.56 8.15
N MET A 116 12.20 -4.57 8.59
CA MET A 116 13.22 -3.90 7.76
C MET A 116 14.34 -4.89 7.35
N ALA A 117 14.84 -5.69 8.28
CA ALA A 117 15.90 -6.65 8.00
C ALA A 117 15.47 -7.66 6.92
N PHE A 118 14.24 -8.19 6.98
CA PHE A 118 13.73 -9.07 5.93
C PHE A 118 13.63 -8.38 4.57
N SER A 119 13.20 -7.11 4.53
CA SER A 119 13.20 -6.31 3.29
C SER A 119 14.61 -6.18 2.70
N MET A 120 15.61 -5.92 3.54
CA MET A 120 17.00 -5.80 3.11
C MET A 120 17.64 -7.13 2.70
N ILE A 121 17.22 -8.25 3.30
CA ILE A 121 17.60 -9.59 2.83
C ILE A 121 17.07 -9.81 1.42
N LEU A 122 15.80 -9.50 1.15
CA LEU A 122 15.25 -9.61 -0.21
C LEU A 122 16.01 -8.71 -1.20
N TYR A 123 16.26 -7.45 -0.84
CA TYR A 123 17.08 -6.54 -1.64
C TYR A 123 18.42 -7.18 -2.00
N GLY A 124 19.16 -7.69 -1.00
CA GLY A 124 20.46 -8.34 -1.23
C GLY A 124 20.38 -9.60 -2.10
N LEU A 125 19.31 -10.39 -1.99
CA LEU A 125 19.08 -11.57 -2.83
C LEU A 125 18.77 -11.19 -4.28
N LEU A 126 17.93 -10.18 -4.50
CA LEU A 126 17.58 -9.70 -5.84
C LEU A 126 18.78 -9.06 -6.53
N SER A 127 19.52 -8.20 -5.83
CA SER A 127 20.72 -7.53 -6.37
C SER A 127 21.85 -8.50 -6.73
N LYS A 128 21.85 -9.74 -6.23
CA LYS A 128 22.81 -10.79 -6.62
C LYS A 128 22.27 -11.78 -7.64
N SER A 129 20.96 -11.79 -7.88
CA SER A 129 20.32 -12.77 -8.76
C SER A 129 20.31 -12.29 -10.21
N GLN A 130 21.23 -12.82 -11.02
CA GLN A 130 21.30 -12.50 -12.45
C GLN A 130 20.03 -12.90 -13.22
N ALA A 131 19.39 -14.01 -12.84
CA ALA A 131 18.14 -14.44 -13.45
C ALA A 131 17.05 -13.37 -13.31
N LEU A 132 16.99 -12.72 -12.14
CA LEU A 132 16.00 -11.71 -11.78
C LEU A 132 16.46 -10.28 -12.10
N GLY A 133 17.44 -10.12 -13.00
CA GLY A 133 17.87 -8.81 -13.48
C GLY A 133 18.91 -8.10 -12.63
N SER A 134 19.39 -8.71 -11.54
CA SER A 134 20.40 -8.11 -10.65
C SER A 134 19.95 -6.72 -10.15
N THR A 135 20.86 -5.77 -10.03
CA THR A 135 20.62 -4.36 -9.67
C THR A 135 19.70 -3.62 -10.63
N ASP A 136 19.68 -3.99 -11.90
CA ASP A 136 18.90 -3.30 -12.93
C ASP A 136 17.44 -3.78 -12.99
N GLY A 137 17.15 -4.93 -12.37
CA GLY A 137 15.84 -5.55 -12.48
C GLY A 137 15.50 -5.92 -13.92
N PHE A 138 14.21 -5.91 -14.25
CA PHE A 138 13.76 -6.24 -15.61
C PHE A 138 12.40 -5.64 -15.96
N ASN A 139 12.14 -5.53 -17.26
CA ASN A 139 10.89 -4.98 -17.76
C ASN A 139 9.73 -5.97 -17.60
N VAL A 140 8.57 -5.44 -17.26
CA VAL A 140 7.32 -6.17 -17.11
C VAL A 140 6.59 -6.15 -18.44
N SER A 141 6.17 -7.33 -18.91
CA SER A 141 5.40 -7.46 -20.14
C SER A 141 4.06 -6.73 -20.05
N HIS A 142 3.59 -6.18 -21.18
CA HIS A 142 2.27 -5.54 -21.24
C HIS A 142 1.17 -6.55 -20.89
N ALA A 143 0.34 -6.19 -19.92
CA ALA A 143 -0.76 -7.06 -19.50
C ALA A 143 -1.90 -7.08 -20.53
N THR A 144 -2.51 -8.24 -20.68
CA THR A 144 -3.82 -8.42 -21.29
C THR A 144 -4.90 -8.43 -20.21
N PHE A 145 -6.15 -8.20 -20.60
CA PHE A 145 -7.30 -8.25 -19.70
C PHE A 145 -8.27 -9.31 -20.22
N LEU A 146 -8.39 -10.44 -19.52
CA LEU A 146 -9.27 -11.54 -19.92
C LEU A 146 -9.03 -12.00 -21.37
N GLY A 147 -7.76 -12.06 -21.79
CA GLY A 147 -7.35 -12.43 -23.15
C GLY A 147 -7.45 -11.32 -24.20
N TYR A 148 -8.00 -10.15 -23.86
CA TYR A 148 -8.03 -8.97 -24.73
C TYR A 148 -6.79 -8.10 -24.49
N ALA A 149 -6.09 -7.71 -25.57
CA ALA A 149 -4.99 -6.76 -25.52
C ALA A 149 -5.51 -5.36 -25.87
N PRO A 150 -5.79 -4.49 -24.88
CA PRO A 150 -6.37 -3.18 -25.15
C PRO A 150 -5.35 -2.23 -25.81
N VAL A 151 -5.79 -1.53 -26.86
CA VAL A 151 -5.03 -0.44 -27.49
C VAL A 151 -4.77 0.71 -26.50
N ALA A 152 -5.68 0.94 -25.57
CA ALA A 152 -5.58 1.94 -24.50
C ALA A 152 -5.20 1.32 -23.15
N LEU A 153 -4.12 0.53 -23.10
CA LEU A 153 -3.69 -0.24 -21.93
C LEU A 153 -3.68 0.57 -20.62
N GLN A 154 -3.18 1.80 -20.67
CA GLN A 154 -3.08 2.67 -19.50
C GLN A 154 -4.46 3.04 -18.90
N GLY A 155 -5.48 3.24 -19.75
CA GLY A 155 -6.84 3.51 -19.28
C GLY A 155 -7.51 2.30 -18.63
N TRP A 156 -7.24 1.10 -19.17
CA TRP A 156 -7.72 -0.16 -18.59
C TRP A 156 -7.04 -0.47 -17.25
N LEU A 157 -5.73 -0.26 -17.16
CA LEU A 157 -4.98 -0.39 -15.90
C LEU A 157 -5.47 0.60 -14.85
N TYR A 158 -5.72 1.86 -15.24
CA TYR A 158 -6.30 2.86 -14.36
C TYR A 158 -7.67 2.44 -13.85
N ALA A 159 -8.57 2.00 -14.72
CA ALA A 159 -9.90 1.53 -14.34
C ALA A 159 -9.82 0.32 -13.40
N ALA A 160 -8.96 -0.65 -13.69
CA ALA A 160 -8.73 -1.81 -12.84
C ALA A 160 -8.18 -1.41 -11.47
N ALA A 161 -7.21 -0.50 -11.43
CA ALA A 161 -6.65 0.02 -10.18
C ALA A 161 -7.71 0.74 -9.34
N VAL A 162 -8.57 1.57 -9.94
CA VAL A 162 -9.68 2.21 -9.24
C VAL A 162 -10.65 1.17 -8.68
N VAL A 163 -11.11 0.22 -9.49
CA VAL A 163 -12.08 -0.80 -9.05
C VAL A 163 -11.51 -1.65 -7.91
N LEU A 164 -10.29 -2.18 -8.07
CA LEU A 164 -9.65 -3.04 -7.08
C LEU A 164 -9.36 -2.28 -5.78
N SER A 165 -8.76 -1.09 -5.88
CA SER A 165 -8.39 -0.32 -4.70
C SER A 165 -9.61 0.16 -3.91
N MET A 166 -10.70 0.56 -4.58
CA MET A 166 -11.93 0.96 -3.91
C MET A 166 -12.68 -0.24 -3.31
N ALA A 167 -12.68 -1.39 -3.99
CA ALA A 167 -13.23 -2.63 -3.43
C ALA A 167 -12.50 -3.04 -2.14
N VAL A 168 -11.16 -2.97 -2.16
CA VAL A 168 -10.32 -3.22 -0.99
C VAL A 168 -10.55 -2.19 0.11
N ALA A 169 -10.67 -0.90 -0.22
CA ALA A 169 -10.97 0.15 0.75
C ALA A 169 -12.31 -0.10 1.47
N ILE A 170 -13.35 -0.51 0.73
CA ILE A 170 -14.64 -0.88 1.30
C ILE A 170 -14.52 -2.12 2.19
N ALA A 171 -13.79 -3.15 1.75
CA ALA A 171 -13.58 -4.38 2.52
C ALA A 171 -12.83 -4.08 3.83
N LEU A 172 -11.75 -3.30 3.77
CA LEU A 172 -11.00 -2.90 4.94
C LEU A 172 -11.82 -1.99 5.86
N GLN A 173 -12.66 -1.10 5.33
CA GLN A 173 -13.50 -0.26 6.18
C GLN A 173 -14.51 -1.11 6.98
N ARG A 174 -15.08 -2.15 6.36
CA ARG A 174 -15.93 -3.11 7.06
C ARG A 174 -15.14 -3.92 8.09
N TYR A 175 -13.93 -4.36 7.73
CA TYR A 175 -13.04 -5.08 8.64
C TYR A 175 -12.68 -4.23 9.87
N LEU A 176 -12.34 -2.95 9.68
CA LEU A 176 -11.99 -2.02 10.76
C LEU A 176 -13.16 -1.72 11.72
N ARG A 177 -14.41 -1.93 11.29
CA ARG A 177 -15.61 -1.82 12.12
C ARG A 177 -16.03 -3.14 12.76
N SER A 178 -15.40 -4.25 12.39
CA SER A 178 -15.64 -5.55 13.01
C SER A 178 -14.91 -5.67 14.34
N GLY A 179 -15.30 -6.65 15.17
CA GLY A 179 -14.60 -6.93 16.45
C GLY A 179 -13.10 -7.18 16.28
N MET A 180 -12.68 -7.83 15.20
CA MET A 180 -11.25 -8.05 14.87
C MET A 180 -10.51 -6.75 14.50
N GLY A 181 -11.22 -5.79 13.93
CA GLY A 181 -10.70 -4.44 13.68
C GLY A 181 -10.34 -3.74 14.99
N TYR A 182 -11.33 -3.65 15.88
CA TYR A 182 -11.21 -3.04 17.22
C TYR A 182 -10.22 -3.76 18.14
N ALA A 183 -10.06 -5.08 17.98
CA ALA A 183 -9.08 -5.85 18.75
C ALA A 183 -7.66 -5.28 18.59
N GLY A 184 -7.31 -4.71 17.43
CA GLY A 184 -6.02 -4.03 17.27
C GLY A 184 -5.86 -2.81 18.15
N ASP A 185 -6.87 -1.93 18.20
CA ASP A 185 -6.77 -0.73 19.02
C ASP A 185 -6.66 -1.10 20.51
N ALA A 186 -7.40 -2.12 20.94
CA ALA A 186 -7.30 -2.66 22.29
C ALA A 186 -5.92 -3.28 22.59
N ILE A 187 -5.31 -3.99 21.63
CA ILE A 187 -3.95 -4.53 21.72
C ILE A 187 -2.94 -3.40 21.91
N ARG A 188 -3.07 -2.32 21.13
CA ARG A 188 -2.20 -1.14 21.23
C ARG A 188 -2.28 -0.48 22.62
N GLU A 189 -3.45 -0.50 23.26
CA GLU A 189 -3.61 0.05 24.61
C GLU A 189 -3.05 -0.87 25.70
N ASN A 190 -3.41 -2.16 25.69
CA ASN A 190 -2.94 -3.12 26.68
C ASN A 190 -3.10 -4.58 26.23
N GLU A 191 -2.01 -5.19 25.75
CA GLU A 191 -2.00 -6.59 25.29
C GLU A 191 -2.41 -7.58 26.37
N ILE A 192 -1.87 -7.40 27.59
CA ILE A 192 -2.11 -8.31 28.71
C ILE A 192 -3.61 -8.37 29.02
N ARG A 193 -4.28 -7.22 29.03
CA ARG A 193 -5.73 -7.13 29.26
C ARG A 193 -6.53 -7.83 28.16
N VAL A 194 -6.10 -7.71 26.91
CA VAL A 194 -6.75 -8.38 25.77
C VAL A 194 -6.62 -9.91 25.87
N GLU A 195 -5.47 -10.41 26.33
CA GLU A 195 -5.28 -11.85 26.57
C GLU A 195 -6.15 -12.36 27.73
N TYR A 196 -6.29 -11.58 28.81
CA TYR A 196 -7.22 -11.92 29.90
C TYR A 196 -8.69 -11.98 29.47
N LEU A 197 -9.06 -11.23 28.42
CA LEU A 197 -10.39 -11.31 27.80
C LEU A 197 -10.54 -12.51 26.83
N GLY A 198 -9.52 -13.36 26.71
CA GLY A 198 -9.53 -14.58 25.89
C GLY A 198 -9.18 -14.35 24.41
N ILE A 199 -8.74 -13.15 24.02
CA ILE A 199 -8.33 -12.86 22.64
C ILE A 199 -6.83 -13.06 22.52
N SER A 200 -6.39 -13.98 21.65
CA SER A 200 -4.97 -14.21 21.39
C SER A 200 -4.38 -13.05 20.58
N VAL A 201 -3.52 -12.25 21.23
CA VAL A 201 -2.84 -11.11 20.61
C VAL A 201 -2.00 -11.56 19.42
N TYR A 202 -1.26 -12.66 19.58
CA TYR A 202 -0.47 -13.28 18.50
C TYR A 202 -1.31 -13.54 17.25
N ARG A 203 -2.50 -14.14 17.37
CA ARG A 203 -3.37 -14.44 16.22
C ARG A 203 -3.87 -13.18 15.53
N VAL A 204 -4.25 -12.16 16.30
CA VAL A 204 -4.71 -10.88 15.74
C VAL A 204 -3.59 -10.19 14.98
N VAL A 205 -2.39 -10.11 15.56
CA VAL A 205 -1.21 -9.53 14.91
C VAL A 205 -0.83 -10.31 13.65
N TYR A 206 -0.80 -11.64 13.71
CA TYR A 206 -0.50 -12.50 12.57
C TYR A 206 -1.48 -12.27 11.40
N LEU A 207 -2.78 -12.25 11.68
CA LEU A 207 -3.80 -11.99 10.64
C LEU A 207 -3.67 -10.60 10.04
N LYS A 208 -3.45 -9.57 10.87
CA LYS A 208 -3.23 -8.19 10.38
C LYS A 208 -1.96 -8.10 9.53
N TYR A 209 -0.91 -8.85 9.88
CA TYR A 209 0.32 -8.92 9.10
C TYR A 209 0.10 -9.57 7.73
N LEU A 210 -0.64 -10.68 7.66
CA LEU A 210 -1.03 -11.31 6.39
C LEU A 210 -1.83 -10.37 5.48
N VAL A 211 -2.82 -9.67 6.05
CA VAL A 211 -3.62 -8.71 5.30
C VAL A 211 -2.73 -7.56 4.80
N ALA A 212 -1.89 -6.99 5.65
CA ALA A 212 -0.97 -5.93 5.26
C ALA A 212 -0.02 -6.37 4.14
N ALA A 213 0.52 -7.60 4.22
CA ALA A 213 1.35 -8.16 3.17
C ALA A 213 0.62 -8.38 1.85
N GLY A 214 -0.62 -8.87 1.89
CA GLY A 214 -1.46 -9.01 0.70
C GLY A 214 -1.73 -7.67 0.03
N LEU A 215 -1.98 -6.62 0.81
CA LEU A 215 -2.12 -5.26 0.31
C LEU A 215 -0.82 -4.71 -0.28
N GLY A 216 0.31 -4.99 0.37
CA GLY A 216 1.65 -4.70 -0.13
C GLY A 216 1.90 -5.33 -1.51
N GLY A 217 1.60 -6.63 -1.63
CA GLY A 217 1.71 -7.37 -2.89
C GLY A 217 0.80 -6.83 -4.00
N LEU A 218 -0.45 -6.53 -3.67
CA LEU A 218 -1.39 -5.95 -4.63
C LEU A 218 -0.94 -4.57 -5.12
N GLY A 219 -0.50 -3.70 -4.19
CA GLY A 219 0.03 -2.38 -4.52
C GLY A 219 1.30 -2.44 -5.37
N GLY A 220 2.21 -3.37 -5.04
CA GLY A 220 3.43 -3.65 -5.79
C GLY A 220 3.17 -4.16 -7.21
N GLY A 221 2.23 -5.09 -7.35
CA GLY A 221 1.82 -5.61 -8.65
C GLY A 221 1.19 -4.52 -9.52
N LEU A 222 0.33 -3.67 -8.95
CA LEU A 222 -0.26 -2.54 -9.67
C LEU A 222 0.80 -1.53 -10.11
N ALA A 223 1.75 -1.20 -9.23
CA ALA A 223 2.85 -0.30 -9.55
C ALA A 223 3.73 -0.87 -10.67
N ALA A 224 4.08 -2.16 -10.62
CA ALA A 224 4.86 -2.85 -11.64
C ALA A 224 4.18 -2.89 -13.01
N LEU A 225 2.86 -3.13 -13.04
CA LEU A 225 2.06 -3.09 -14.28
C LEU A 225 1.96 -1.67 -14.85
N ALA A 226 1.90 -0.65 -13.99
CA ALA A 226 1.83 0.74 -14.41
C ALA A 226 3.17 1.26 -14.93
N SER A 227 4.27 0.99 -14.22
CA SER A 227 5.63 1.43 -14.59
C SER A 227 6.22 0.63 -15.74
N GLY A 228 5.80 -0.62 -15.93
CA GLY A 228 6.39 -1.54 -16.90
C GLY A 228 7.79 -2.03 -16.53
N HIS A 229 8.23 -1.81 -15.28
CA HIS A 229 9.57 -2.16 -14.82
C HIS A 229 9.58 -2.48 -13.33
N VAL A 230 10.38 -3.49 -12.95
CA VAL A 230 10.60 -3.89 -11.55
C VAL A 230 12.08 -3.96 -11.25
N GLY A 231 12.49 -3.46 -10.08
CA GLY A 231 13.89 -3.46 -9.65
C GLY A 231 14.05 -3.66 -8.14
N PRO A 232 15.24 -4.04 -7.66
CA PRO A 232 15.47 -4.36 -6.25
C PRO A 232 15.22 -3.18 -5.32
N ASP A 233 15.36 -1.94 -5.80
CA ASP A 233 15.14 -0.71 -5.02
C ASP A 233 13.73 -0.61 -4.42
N MET A 234 12.75 -1.31 -4.99
CA MET A 234 11.42 -1.45 -4.40
C MET A 234 11.45 -2.07 -3.00
N ALA A 235 12.41 -2.95 -2.70
CA ALA A 235 12.62 -3.57 -1.40
C ALA A 235 13.56 -2.76 -0.47
N TYR A 236 14.17 -1.69 -0.98
CA TYR A 236 15.09 -0.88 -0.19
C TYR A 236 14.34 -0.18 0.95
N TRP A 237 15.00 -0.01 2.10
CA TRP A 237 14.35 0.42 3.33
C TRP A 237 13.69 1.80 3.23
N THR A 238 14.21 2.69 2.38
CA THR A 238 13.63 4.03 2.18
C THR A 238 12.24 3.95 1.57
N THR A 239 11.97 2.99 0.68
CA THR A 239 10.63 2.75 0.09
C THR A 239 9.62 2.39 1.18
N SER A 240 10.00 1.53 2.13
CA SER A 240 9.18 1.27 3.33
C SER A 240 8.99 2.52 4.18
N GLY A 241 10.03 3.35 4.30
CA GLY A 241 9.97 4.64 4.98
C GLY A 241 8.94 5.57 4.35
N GLU A 242 8.89 5.67 3.01
CA GLU A 242 7.87 6.42 2.28
C GLU A 242 6.46 5.97 2.67
N PHE A 243 6.18 4.66 2.73
CA PHE A 243 4.85 4.18 3.14
C PHE A 243 4.49 4.57 4.57
N VAL A 244 5.44 4.53 5.50
CA VAL A 244 5.26 4.98 6.89
C VAL A 244 5.00 6.49 6.92
N PHE A 245 5.75 7.28 6.16
CA PHE A 245 5.57 8.72 6.08
C PHE A 245 4.18 9.08 5.55
N VAL A 246 3.72 8.43 4.48
CA VAL A 246 2.38 8.66 3.92
C VAL A 246 1.29 8.24 4.91
N ALA A 247 1.48 7.15 5.66
CA ALA A 247 0.54 6.75 6.71
C ALA A 247 0.41 7.81 7.82
N LEU A 248 1.54 8.41 8.23
CA LEU A 248 1.56 9.52 9.20
C LEU A 248 0.92 10.79 8.64
N LEU A 249 1.21 11.12 7.37
CA LEU A 249 0.64 12.26 6.64
C LEU A 249 -0.89 12.21 6.63
N GLY A 250 -1.47 11.05 6.29
CA GLY A 250 -2.92 10.86 6.26
C GLY A 250 -3.53 10.77 7.66
N GLY A 251 -2.87 10.06 8.56
CA GLY A 251 -3.39 9.67 9.87
C GLY A 251 -4.04 8.27 9.85
N THR A 252 -4.17 7.66 11.02
CA THR A 252 -4.56 6.24 11.17
C THR A 252 -6.06 5.99 11.39
N GLN A 253 -6.85 7.06 11.53
CA GLN A 253 -8.26 6.98 11.96
C GLN A 253 -9.20 6.52 10.84
N HIS A 254 -8.92 6.85 9.59
CA HIS A 254 -9.80 6.52 8.47
C HIS A 254 -9.01 6.14 7.22
N ILE A 255 -9.42 5.05 6.55
CA ILE A 255 -8.71 4.51 5.38
C ILE A 255 -8.66 5.51 4.23
N ALA A 256 -9.72 6.31 4.06
CA ALA A 256 -9.75 7.36 3.05
C ALA A 256 -8.57 8.34 3.17
N ALA A 257 -8.03 8.51 4.38
CA ALA A 257 -6.87 9.34 4.61
C ALA A 257 -5.59 8.76 3.97
N ALA A 258 -5.41 7.43 3.98
CA ALA A 258 -4.30 6.79 3.28
C ALA A 258 -4.38 7.04 1.76
N PHE A 259 -5.56 6.95 1.16
CA PHE A 259 -5.76 7.22 -0.27
C PHE A 259 -5.48 8.68 -0.63
N ALA A 260 -6.03 9.63 0.15
CA ALA A 260 -5.78 11.05 -0.07
C ALA A 260 -4.30 11.42 0.13
N ALA A 261 -3.67 10.86 1.17
CA ALA A 261 -2.27 11.07 1.47
C ALA A 261 -1.35 10.49 0.40
N SER A 262 -1.61 9.28 -0.10
CA SER A 262 -0.82 8.69 -1.18
C SER A 262 -0.92 9.49 -2.48
N PHE A 263 -2.10 9.98 -2.83
CA PHE A 263 -2.26 10.86 -3.99
C PHE A 263 -1.53 12.20 -3.83
N LEU A 264 -1.67 12.84 -2.67
CA LEU A 264 -0.98 14.09 -2.38
C LEU A 264 0.54 13.91 -2.37
N PHE A 265 1.03 12.84 -1.73
CA PHE A 265 2.45 12.53 -1.67
C PHE A 265 3.03 12.31 -3.06
N GLU A 266 2.35 11.55 -3.92
CA GLU A 266 2.83 11.29 -5.28
C GLU A 266 2.84 12.58 -6.13
N LEU A 267 1.85 13.47 -5.96
CA LEU A 267 1.87 14.78 -6.59
C LEU A 267 3.05 15.63 -6.12
N ILE A 268 3.27 15.73 -4.80
CA ILE A 268 4.39 16.49 -4.25
C ILE A 268 5.71 15.90 -4.75
N LYS A 269 5.86 14.58 -4.74
CA LYS A 269 7.05 13.87 -5.22
C LYS A 269 7.30 14.17 -6.70
N THR A 270 6.26 14.14 -7.53
CA THR A 270 6.36 14.45 -8.96
C THR A 270 6.84 15.89 -9.19
N TYR A 271 6.21 16.87 -8.55
CA TYR A 271 6.60 18.28 -8.72
C TYR A 271 7.95 18.60 -8.08
N ALA A 272 8.29 17.97 -6.95
CA ALA A 272 9.60 18.13 -6.31
C ALA A 272 10.72 17.59 -7.21
N PHE A 273 10.48 16.46 -7.89
CA PHE A 273 11.41 15.93 -8.87
C PHE A 273 11.56 16.85 -10.08
N GLU A 274 10.47 17.43 -10.58
CA GLU A 274 10.49 18.40 -11.69
C GLU A 274 11.26 19.69 -11.33
N LEU A 275 11.04 20.23 -10.13
CA LEU A 275 11.68 21.47 -9.66
C LEU A 275 13.16 21.29 -9.29
N SER A 276 13.51 20.18 -8.66
CA SER A 276 14.86 19.94 -8.13
C SER A 276 15.22 18.45 -8.12
N PRO A 277 15.64 17.89 -9.26
CA PRO A 277 15.94 16.46 -9.40
C PRO A 277 16.99 15.92 -8.43
N TYR A 278 17.93 16.76 -7.97
CA TYR A 278 19.01 16.36 -7.08
C TYR A 278 18.68 16.48 -5.59
N THR A 279 17.63 17.24 -5.23
CA THR A 279 17.28 17.55 -3.83
C THR A 279 15.79 17.34 -3.51
N TRP A 280 15.06 16.63 -4.37
CA TRP A 280 13.63 16.33 -4.17
C TRP A 280 13.34 15.67 -2.81
N GLN A 281 14.24 14.82 -2.31
CA GLN A 281 14.12 14.20 -0.98
C GLN A 281 14.15 15.23 0.16
N MET A 282 14.93 16.30 0.01
CA MET A 282 14.99 17.39 0.98
C MET A 282 13.66 18.16 1.00
N MET A 283 13.08 18.41 -0.18
CA MET A 283 11.76 19.06 -0.28
C MET A 283 10.68 18.21 0.39
N LEU A 284 10.68 16.89 0.18
CA LEU A 284 9.76 15.98 0.87
C LEU A 284 9.94 16.03 2.40
N GLY A 285 11.18 16.07 2.88
CA GLY A 285 11.48 16.21 4.32
C GLY A 285 10.95 17.52 4.91
N VAL A 286 11.09 18.63 4.19
CA VAL A 286 10.55 19.94 4.62
C VAL A 286 9.02 19.93 4.67
N VAL A 287 8.36 19.38 3.65
CA VAL A 287 6.90 19.27 3.62
C VAL A 287 6.40 18.38 4.76
N LEU A 288 7.09 17.28 5.04
CA LEU A 288 6.77 16.41 6.16
C LEU A 288 6.89 17.15 7.50
N LEU A 289 7.99 17.89 7.73
CA LEU A 289 8.15 18.70 8.94
C LEU A 289 7.04 19.74 9.09
N ALA A 290 6.67 20.43 8.00
CA ALA A 290 5.56 21.37 8.02
C ALA A 290 4.25 20.69 8.43
N ILE A 291 3.95 19.51 7.88
CA ILE A 291 2.71 18.79 8.22
C ILE A 291 2.72 18.30 9.67
N ILE A 292 3.84 17.83 10.19
CA ILE A 292 3.95 17.42 11.59
C ILE A 292 3.77 18.62 12.54
N LEU A 293 4.33 19.79 12.20
CA LEU A 293 4.26 21.00 13.03
C LEU A 293 2.88 21.65 13.00
N PHE A 294 2.23 21.70 11.83
CA PHE A 294 0.97 22.43 11.65
C PHE A 294 -0.27 21.53 11.67
N LEU A 295 -0.16 20.26 11.29
CA LEU A 295 -1.25 19.27 11.21
C LEU A 295 -0.87 17.95 11.94
N PRO A 296 -0.65 17.95 13.26
CA PRO A 296 -0.17 16.78 14.01
C PRO A 296 -1.14 15.58 13.99
N SER A 297 -2.42 15.81 13.67
CA SER A 297 -3.44 14.77 13.52
C SER A 297 -3.57 14.25 12.08
N GLY A 298 -2.69 14.67 11.17
CA GLY A 298 -2.70 14.32 9.75
C GLY A 298 -3.78 15.08 8.95
N LEU A 299 -3.79 14.85 7.63
CA LEU A 299 -4.71 15.48 6.68
C LEU A 299 -6.18 15.24 7.02
N TRP A 300 -6.51 14.10 7.64
CA TRP A 300 -7.88 13.79 8.02
C TRP A 300 -8.49 14.78 9.02
N SER A 301 -7.65 15.45 9.81
CA SER A 301 -8.08 16.43 10.80
C SER A 301 -8.81 17.63 10.20
N LEU A 302 -8.45 18.04 8.97
CA LEU A 302 -9.12 19.13 8.26
C LEU A 302 -10.57 18.77 7.93
N VAL A 303 -10.80 17.53 7.51
CA VAL A 303 -12.14 17.01 7.18
C VAL A 303 -12.98 16.83 8.46
N ALA A 304 -12.36 16.37 9.54
CA ALA A 304 -13.03 16.22 10.83
C ALA A 304 -13.49 17.57 11.41
N ARG A 305 -12.59 18.57 11.46
CA ARG A 305 -12.89 19.93 11.93
C ARG A 305 -13.95 20.63 11.07
N GLY A 306 -13.90 20.46 9.75
CA GLY A 306 -14.91 21.00 8.85
C GLY A 306 -16.31 20.42 9.07
N ARG A 307 -16.41 19.14 9.49
CA ARG A 307 -17.69 18.52 9.85
C ARG A 307 -18.23 18.98 11.21
N GLU A 308 -17.35 19.32 12.14
CA GLU A 308 -17.75 19.85 13.45
C GLU A 308 -18.23 21.31 13.33
N ALA A 309 -17.63 22.11 12.46
CA ALA A 309 -18.06 23.50 12.21
C ALA A 309 -19.40 23.62 11.43
N LEU A 310 -19.83 22.55 10.75
CA LEU A 310 -21.10 22.48 10.00
C LEU A 310 -22.26 21.87 10.81
N ARG A 311 -22.02 21.48 12.06
CA ARG A 311 -23.03 20.98 13.01
C ARG A 311 -23.38 22.05 14.02
#